data_AF-A0A8T5SY42-F1
#
_entry.id   AF-A0A8T5SY42-F1
#
_cell.length_a   1.000
_cell.length_b   1.000
_cell.length_c   1.000
_cell.angle_alpha   90.00
_cell.angle_beta   90.00
_cell.angle_gamma   90.00
#
_symmetry.space_group_name_H-M   'P 1'
#
loop_
_entity.id
_entity.type
_entity.pdbx_description
1 polymer ?
#
loop_
_entity_poly.entity_id
_entity_poly.type
_entity_poly.pdbx_seq_one_letter_code
_entity_poly.pdbx_strand_id
1 'polypeptide(L)'
;MVDFSPRAKFIAITVDELFLIPIAMWIVYVFRPDWFVPATILLIIGAAIFVAAKYYLIYPSLLDTPRPFYEIQGMKGVVIDDVTQVSGKIRVGAEIWDARCDVGDIKLGTKVVVKSRESMKVRVEPYVDTTARN
;
A
#
# COMPACT_ATOMS: atom_id res chain seq x y z
N MET A 1 -15.82 2.09 7.16
CA MET A 1 -14.77 3.05 6.75
C MET A 1 -15.29 3.77 5.52
N VAL A 2 -15.25 5.10 5.47
CA VAL A 2 -15.61 5.85 4.26
C VAL A 2 -14.39 5.80 3.34
N ASP A 3 -14.51 5.12 2.20
CA ASP A 3 -13.44 5.06 1.22
C ASP A 3 -13.37 6.40 0.47
N PHE A 4 -12.52 7.30 0.98
CA PHE A 4 -12.25 8.56 0.32
C PHE A 4 -11.55 8.32 -1.01
N SER A 5 -11.99 9.03 -2.07
CA SER A 5 -11.31 8.99 -3.36
C SER A 5 -9.85 9.44 -3.21
N PRO A 6 -8.91 8.95 -4.03
CA PRO A 6 -7.50 9.38 -4.02
C PRO A 6 -7.33 10.91 -4.09
N ARG A 7 -8.24 11.58 -4.82
CA ARG A 7 -8.29 13.05 -4.89
C ARG A 7 -8.66 13.68 -3.56
N ALA A 8 -9.65 13.15 -2.85
CA ALA A 8 -10.03 13.64 -1.53
C ALA A 8 -8.91 13.41 -0.49
N LYS A 9 -8.24 12.25 -0.54
CA LYS A 9 -7.06 11.96 0.29
C LYS A 9 -5.93 12.97 0.01
N PHE A 10 -5.65 13.24 -1.26
CA PHE A 10 -4.62 14.21 -1.66
C PHE A 10 -4.96 15.63 -1.17
N ILE A 11 -6.21 16.09 -1.36
CA ILE A 11 -6.66 17.39 -0.87
C ILE A 11 -6.51 17.48 0.65
N ALA A 12 -6.95 16.47 1.39
CA ALA A 12 -6.85 16.46 2.85
C ALA A 12 -5.40 16.58 3.36
N ILE A 13 -4.45 15.93 2.68
CA ILE A 13 -3.00 15.95 3.01
C ILE A 13 -2.30 17.24 2.50
N THR A 14 -2.99 18.08 1.73
CA THR A 14 -2.42 19.33 1.17
C THR A 14 -3.03 20.59 1.80
N VAL A 15 -4.10 20.43 2.57
CA VAL A 15 -4.85 21.55 3.18
C VAL A 15 -4.01 22.29 4.23
N ASP A 16 -3.20 21.56 4.99
CA ASP A 16 -2.30 22.14 6.01
C ASP A 16 -1.28 23.10 5.40
N GLU A 17 -0.73 22.82 4.22
CA GLU A 17 0.17 23.76 3.56
C GLU A 17 -0.50 25.03 3.08
N LEU A 18 -1.77 24.97 2.67
CA LEU A 18 -2.53 26.17 2.32
C LEU A 18 -2.78 27.08 3.54
N PHE A 19 -2.89 26.50 4.75
CA PHE A 19 -3.00 27.28 5.98
C PHE A 19 -1.67 27.88 6.44
N LEU A 20 -0.54 27.24 6.13
CA LEU A 20 0.78 27.77 6.48
C LEU A 20 1.12 29.08 5.76
N ILE A 21 0.63 29.28 4.52
CA ILE A 21 0.88 30.49 3.74
C ILE A 21 0.33 31.76 4.42
N PRO A 22 -0.97 31.88 4.76
CA PRO A 22 -1.49 33.08 5.41
C PRO A 22 -0.87 33.30 6.80
N ILE A 23 -0.51 32.23 7.53
CA ILE A 23 0.23 32.34 8.79
C ILE A 23 1.61 32.98 8.55
N ALA A 24 2.37 32.48 7.58
CA ALA A 24 3.68 33.03 7.22
C ALA A 24 3.57 34.49 6.73
N MET A 25 2.56 34.80 5.91
CA MET A 25 2.28 36.17 5.45
C MET A 25 1.96 37.09 6.62
N TRP A 26 1.15 36.65 7.58
CA TRP A 26 0.81 37.44 8.77
C TRP A 26 2.05 37.71 9.64
N ILE A 27 2.92 36.72 9.82
CA ILE A 27 4.20 36.90 10.53
C ILE A 27 5.06 37.95 9.82
N VAL A 28 5.23 37.85 8.49
CA VAL A 28 6.03 38.84 7.75
C VAL A 28 5.42 40.24 7.87
N TYR A 29 4.09 40.35 7.76
CA TYR A 29 3.40 41.63 7.88
C TYR A 29 3.66 42.32 9.24
N VAL A 30 3.62 41.55 10.33
CA VAL A 30 3.81 42.09 11.69
C VAL A 30 5.27 42.47 11.96
N PHE A 31 6.23 41.64 11.55
CA PHE A 31 7.64 41.84 11.92
C PHE A 31 8.45 42.64 10.89
N ARG A 32 8.11 42.55 9.60
CA ARG A 32 8.85 43.16 8.47
C ARG A 32 7.89 43.54 7.33
N PRO A 33 7.01 44.55 7.54
CA PRO A 33 6.00 44.94 6.55
C PRO A 33 6.59 45.34 5.19
N ASP A 34 7.79 45.93 5.15
CA ASP A 34 8.49 46.28 3.91
C ASP A 34 8.79 45.07 3.01
N TRP A 35 8.90 43.88 3.61
CA TRP A 35 9.16 42.61 2.92
C TRP A 35 7.89 41.85 2.57
N PHE A 36 6.70 42.35 2.94
CA PHE A 36 5.45 41.64 2.78
C PHE A 36 5.17 41.25 1.33
N VAL A 37 5.30 42.21 0.40
CA VAL A 37 5.06 41.98 -1.03
C VAL A 37 6.03 40.95 -1.63
N PRO A 38 7.37 41.10 -1.54
CA PRO A 38 8.29 40.12 -2.11
C PRO A 38 8.17 38.74 -1.43
N ALA A 39 7.94 38.69 -0.12
CA ALA A 39 7.72 37.43 0.60
C ALA A 39 6.44 36.73 0.13
N THR A 40 5.35 37.47 -0.07
CA THR A 40 4.07 36.92 -0.56
C THR A 40 4.24 36.30 -1.94
N ILE A 41 4.93 36.98 -2.86
CA ILE A 41 5.21 36.45 -4.20
C ILE A 41 6.01 35.13 -4.11
N LEU A 42 7.07 35.11 -3.31
CA LEU A 42 7.89 33.91 -3.10
C LEU A 42 7.09 32.77 -2.48
N LEU A 43 6.23 33.05 -1.49
CA LEU A 43 5.38 32.04 -0.85
C LEU A 43 4.37 31.44 -1.82
N ILE A 44 3.73 32.25 -2.66
CA ILE A 44 2.77 31.76 -3.66
C ILE A 44 3.48 30.86 -4.69
N ILE A 45 4.61 31.32 -5.25
CA ILE A 45 5.39 30.53 -6.22
C ILE A 45 5.89 29.23 -5.59
N GLY A 46 6.47 29.32 -4.39
CA GLY A 46 6.97 28.17 -3.64
C GLY A 46 5.88 27.15 -3.32
N ALA A 47 4.71 27.61 -2.89
CA ALA A 47 3.57 26.75 -2.64
C ALA A 47 3.07 26.04 -3.90
N ALA A 48 2.99 26.75 -5.04
CA ALA A 48 2.60 26.13 -6.30
C ALA A 48 3.58 25.02 -6.72
N ILE A 49 4.89 25.28 -6.62
CA ILE A 49 5.94 24.29 -6.90
C ILE A 49 5.83 23.11 -5.94
N PHE A 50 5.64 23.37 -4.65
CA PHE A 50 5.55 22.35 -3.61
C PHE A 50 4.34 21.43 -3.83
N VAL A 51 3.16 22.00 -4.14
CA VAL A 51 1.95 21.24 -4.46
C VAL A 51 2.16 20.40 -5.73
N ALA A 52 2.80 20.96 -6.77
CA ALA A 52 3.13 20.21 -7.98
C ALA A 52 4.08 19.04 -7.68
N ALA A 53 5.14 19.27 -6.89
CA ALA A 53 6.06 18.21 -6.48
C ALA A 53 5.36 17.11 -5.68
N LYS A 54 4.52 17.48 -4.69
CA LYS A 54 3.68 16.53 -3.96
C LYS A 54 2.77 15.74 -4.89
N TYR A 55 2.16 16.40 -5.89
CA TYR A 55 1.31 15.71 -6.86
C TYR A 55 2.10 14.63 -7.61
N TYR A 56 3.29 14.93 -8.11
CA TYR A 56 4.10 13.92 -8.83
C TYR A 56 4.64 12.81 -7.93
N LEU A 57 4.99 13.10 -6.68
CA LEU A 57 5.64 12.13 -5.78
C LEU A 57 4.65 11.32 -4.93
N ILE A 58 3.59 11.95 -4.42
CA ILE A 58 2.69 11.38 -3.43
C ILE A 58 1.41 10.86 -4.08
N TYR A 59 0.84 11.56 -5.07
CA TYR A 59 -0.43 11.14 -5.69
C TYR A 59 -0.42 9.70 -6.22
N PRO A 60 0.66 9.19 -6.86
CA PRO A 60 0.73 7.79 -7.28
C PRO A 60 0.60 6.78 -6.13
N SER A 61 1.06 7.14 -4.93
CA SER A 61 0.94 6.28 -3.74
C SER A 61 -0.47 6.26 -3.13
N LEU A 62 -1.29 7.26 -3.45
CA LEU A 62 -2.68 7.38 -3.00
C LEU A 62 -3.66 6.70 -3.94
N LEU A 63 -3.24 6.40 -5.17
CA LEU A 63 -3.96 5.49 -6.04
C LEU A 63 -3.87 4.11 -5.37
N ASP A 64 -4.98 3.61 -4.83
CA ASP A 64 -5.16 2.25 -4.31
C ASP A 64 -5.02 1.22 -5.47
N THR A 65 -3.87 1.24 -6.13
CA THR A 65 -3.47 0.24 -7.10
C THR A 65 -2.88 -0.89 -6.26
N PRO A 66 -3.44 -2.12 -6.31
CA PRO A 66 -2.81 -3.27 -5.69
C PRO A 66 -1.37 -3.31 -6.19
N ARG A 67 -0.40 -3.13 -5.30
CA ARG A 67 1.01 -3.20 -5.70
C ARG A 67 1.24 -4.65 -6.18
N PRO A 68 1.61 -4.87 -7.46
CA PRO A 68 1.86 -6.22 -7.98
C PRO A 68 3.06 -6.90 -7.29
N PHE A 69 3.86 -6.15 -6.55
CA PHE A 69 5.04 -6.66 -5.82
C PHE A 69 4.74 -7.63 -4.67
N TYR A 70 3.48 -7.83 -4.28
CA TYR A 70 3.07 -8.81 -3.27
C TYR A 70 2.03 -9.81 -3.79
N GLU A 71 2.00 -10.05 -5.11
CA GLU A 71 1.21 -11.13 -5.70
C GLU A 71 1.89 -12.48 -5.43
N ILE A 72 1.76 -12.95 -4.20
CA ILE A 72 2.05 -14.35 -3.85
C ILE A 72 1.04 -15.32 -4.50
N GLN A 73 -0.04 -14.79 -5.07
CA GLN A 73 -1.08 -15.55 -5.74
C GLN A 73 -0.50 -16.26 -6.97
N GLY A 74 -0.77 -17.56 -7.09
CA GLY A 74 -0.19 -18.43 -8.13
C GLY A 74 1.20 -18.99 -7.79
N MET A 75 1.86 -18.50 -6.74
CA MET A 75 3.14 -19.07 -6.32
C MET A 75 2.96 -20.47 -5.71
N LYS A 76 3.96 -21.33 -5.97
CA LYS A 76 4.04 -22.68 -5.41
C LYS A 76 4.82 -22.64 -4.10
N GLY A 77 4.34 -23.39 -3.12
CA GLY A 77 4.97 -23.54 -1.82
C GLY A 77 4.94 -24.97 -1.32
N VAL A 78 5.50 -25.17 -0.14
CA VAL A 78 5.48 -26.46 0.58
C VAL A 78 4.89 -26.24 1.97
N VAL A 79 3.99 -27.13 2.38
CA VAL A 79 3.45 -27.12 3.74
C VAL A 79 4.53 -27.46 4.74
N ILE A 80 4.71 -26.60 5.75
CA ILE A 80 5.68 -26.81 6.84
C ILE A 80 5.01 -27.08 8.18
N ASP A 81 3.71 -26.85 8.26
CA ASP A 81 2.82 -27.19 9.39
C ASP A 81 1.44 -27.49 8.81
N ASP A 82 0.77 -28.53 9.32
CA ASP A 82 -0.49 -29.04 8.77
C ASP A 82 -1.49 -27.89 8.56
N VAL A 83 -2.00 -27.75 7.33
CA VAL A 83 -2.93 -26.68 6.97
C VAL A 83 -4.35 -27.21 7.07
N THR A 84 -5.13 -26.54 7.90
CA THR A 84 -6.57 -26.78 8.12
C THR A 84 -7.37 -25.59 7.61
N GLN A 85 -8.68 -25.61 7.83
CA GLN A 85 -9.56 -24.47 7.54
C GLN A 85 -9.26 -23.21 8.35
N VAL A 86 -8.58 -23.34 9.49
CA VAL A 86 -8.39 -22.23 10.43
C VAL A 86 -6.94 -21.77 10.49
N SER A 87 -5.99 -22.70 10.42
CA SER A 87 -4.57 -22.43 10.62
C SER A 87 -3.68 -23.42 9.89
N GLY A 88 -2.42 -23.03 9.70
CA GLY A 88 -1.37 -23.82 9.11
C GLY A 88 -0.25 -22.90 8.62
N LYS A 89 0.85 -23.49 8.16
CA LYS A 89 1.97 -22.72 7.64
C LYS A 89 2.53 -23.33 6.38
N ILE A 90 2.87 -22.45 5.43
CA ILE A 90 3.54 -22.83 4.20
C ILE A 90 4.85 -22.04 4.05
N ARG A 91 5.75 -22.58 3.25
CA ARG A 91 6.95 -21.88 2.79
C ARG A 91 6.82 -21.61 1.30
N VAL A 92 6.94 -20.33 0.92
CA VAL A 92 6.94 -19.88 -0.48
C VAL A 92 8.27 -19.16 -0.72
N GLY A 93 9.14 -19.75 -1.54
CA GLY A 93 10.53 -19.29 -1.68
C GLY A 93 11.27 -19.32 -0.34
N ALA A 94 11.73 -18.17 0.13
CA ALA A 94 12.42 -18.00 1.41
C ALA A 94 11.51 -17.56 2.57
N GLU A 95 10.23 -17.29 2.32
CA GLU A 95 9.30 -16.73 3.30
C GLU A 95 8.35 -17.78 3.87
N ILE A 96 7.97 -17.61 5.13
CA ILE A 96 6.96 -18.42 5.81
C ILE A 96 5.67 -17.62 5.92
N TRP A 97 4.56 -18.23 5.51
CA TRP A 97 3.25 -17.60 5.48
C TRP A 97 2.24 -18.42 6.28
N ASP A 98 1.38 -17.74 7.03
CA ASP A 98 0.20 -18.36 7.63
C ASP A 98 -0.78 -18.74 6.53
N ALA A 99 -1.30 -19.96 6.57
CA ALA A 99 -2.12 -20.52 5.52
C ALA A 99 -3.42 -21.15 6.05
N ARG A 100 -4.41 -21.25 5.17
CA ARG A 100 -5.61 -22.07 5.36
C ARG A 100 -6.03 -22.71 4.04
N CYS A 101 -6.74 -23.82 4.11
CA CYS A 101 -7.39 -24.48 2.97
C CYS A 101 -8.91 -24.54 3.19
N ASP A 102 -9.69 -24.57 2.10
CA ASP A 102 -11.15 -24.63 2.25
C ASP A 102 -11.67 -26.05 2.45
N VAL A 103 -10.94 -27.02 1.89
CA VAL A 103 -11.38 -28.41 1.80
C VAL A 103 -10.34 -29.31 2.44
N GLY A 104 -10.78 -30.02 3.48
CA GLY A 104 -9.97 -30.99 4.21
C GLY A 104 -8.76 -30.37 4.91
N ASP A 105 -7.78 -31.23 5.22
CA ASP A 105 -6.50 -30.86 5.79
C ASP A 105 -5.37 -31.22 4.82
N ILE A 106 -4.41 -30.30 4.65
CA ILE A 106 -3.23 -30.51 3.83
C ILE A 106 -2.05 -30.83 4.74
N LYS A 107 -1.47 -32.03 4.56
CA LYS A 107 -0.40 -32.53 5.40
C LYS A 107 0.95 -31.88 5.13
N LEU A 108 1.78 -31.81 6.18
CA LEU A 108 3.17 -31.39 6.12
C LEU A 108 3.93 -32.05 4.97
N GLY A 109 4.72 -31.25 4.25
CA GLY A 109 5.50 -31.67 3.09
C GLY A 109 4.73 -31.64 1.75
N THR A 110 3.41 -31.42 1.77
CA THR A 110 2.61 -31.35 0.54
C THR A 110 2.94 -30.07 -0.25
N LYS A 111 3.06 -30.19 -1.56
CA LYS A 111 3.19 -29.03 -2.46
C LYS A 111 1.84 -28.36 -2.64
N VAL A 112 1.80 -27.04 -2.53
CA VAL A 112 0.57 -26.25 -2.61
C VAL A 112 0.74 -25.06 -3.55
N VAL A 113 -0.37 -24.52 -4.03
CA VAL A 113 -0.43 -23.26 -4.78
C VAL A 113 -1.28 -22.25 -4.02
N VAL A 114 -0.81 -21.01 -3.94
CA VAL A 114 -1.55 -19.92 -3.31
C VAL A 114 -2.66 -19.46 -4.26
N LYS A 115 -3.92 -19.56 -3.83
CA LYS A 115 -5.09 -19.15 -4.62
C LYS A 115 -5.46 -17.70 -4.41
N SER A 116 -5.29 -17.20 -3.21
CA SER A 116 -5.55 -15.80 -2.85
C SER A 116 -4.84 -15.45 -1.55
N ARG A 117 -4.71 -14.15 -1.31
CA ARG A 117 -4.20 -13.59 -0.06
C ARG A 117 -5.34 -12.85 0.65
N GLU A 118 -5.59 -13.22 1.90
CA GLU A 118 -6.55 -12.58 2.78
C GLU A 118 -5.78 -11.88 3.92
N SER A 119 -5.41 -10.62 3.71
CA SER A 119 -4.60 -9.81 4.63
C SER A 119 -3.22 -10.43 4.92
N MET A 120 -3.01 -11.04 6.08
CA MET A 120 -1.73 -11.68 6.48
C MET A 120 -1.76 -13.21 6.35
N LYS A 121 -2.89 -13.78 5.90
CA LYS A 121 -3.08 -15.22 5.73
C LYS A 121 -3.34 -15.57 4.26
N VAL A 122 -2.90 -16.73 3.82
CA VAL A 122 -2.98 -17.16 2.42
C VAL A 122 -3.93 -18.34 2.28
N ARG A 123 -4.75 -18.34 1.24
CA ARG A 123 -5.59 -19.50 0.90
C ARG A 123 -4.83 -20.39 -0.07
N VAL A 124 -4.76 -21.67 0.24
CA VAL A 124 -3.98 -22.66 -0.54
C VAL A 124 -4.79 -23.87 -0.93
N GLU A 125 -4.39 -24.48 -2.04
CA GLU A 125 -4.87 -25.79 -2.49
C GLU A 125 -3.69 -26.71 -2.81
N PRO A 126 -3.87 -28.04 -2.70
CA PRO A 126 -2.88 -29.01 -3.14
C PRO A 126 -2.50 -28.79 -4.60
N TYR A 127 -1.21 -28.75 -4.90
CA TYR A 127 -0.71 -28.66 -6.26
C TYR A 127 -0.67 -30.07 -6.87
N VAL A 128 -1.61 -30.35 -7.78
CA VAL A 128 -1.62 -31.57 -8.59
C VAL A 128 -0.83 -31.28 -9.88
N ASP A 129 0.28 -31.98 -10.06
CA ASP A 129 1.10 -31.83 -11.26
C ASP A 129 0.47 -32.61 -12.42
N THR A 130 -0.37 -31.95 -13.22
CA THR A 130 -1.11 -32.57 -14.34
C THR A 130 -0.21 -33.04 -15.48
N THR A 131 1.09 -32.78 -15.42
CA THR A 131 2.08 -33.07 -16.47
C THR A 131 2.60 -34.52 -16.50
N ALA A 132 2.17 -35.41 -15.60
CA ALA A 132 2.66 -36.80 -15.51
C ALA A 132 1.70 -37.85 -16.13
N ARG A 133 0.84 -37.47 -17.08
CA ARG A 133 -0.19 -38.36 -17.66
C ARG A 133 -0.29 -38.43 -19.19
N ASN A 134 0.77 -38.08 -19.92
CA ASN A 134 0.91 -38.42 -21.35
C ASN A 134 2.20 -39.20 -21.60
#